data_AF-A0A537DBI7-F1
#
_entry.id   AF-A0A537DBI7-F1
#
_cell.length_a   1.000
_cell.length_b   1.000
_cell.length_c   1.000
_cell.angle_alpha   90.00
_cell.angle_beta   90.00
_cell.angle_gamma   90.00
#
_symmetry.space_group_name_H-M   'P 1'
#
loop_
_entity.id
_entity.type
_entity.pdbx_description
1 polymer ?
#
loop_
_entity_poly.entity_id
_entity_poly.type
_entity_poly.pdbx_seq_one_letter_code
_entity_poly.pdbx_strand_id
1 'polypeptide(L)'
;MEVPGRNLLGSARGSITPTIVPVGKPILLSLDGRGFHVLRYSGIPEDRMTRLSFELVDPNSGEGASAEAVVDEKLIEDLNSYRSQGSRGKAFLIWIDTLKGEVSWQLRKIPDPFE
;
A
#
# COMPACT_ATOMS: atom_id res chain seq x y z
N MET A 1 11.55 49.41 -27.32
CA MET A 1 10.56 48.54 -27.97
C MET A 1 10.52 47.24 -27.17
N GLU A 2 9.36 46.95 -26.58
CA GLU A 2 8.96 45.68 -25.96
C GLU A 2 9.14 44.50 -26.97
N VAL A 3 9.27 43.22 -26.64
CA VAL A 3 8.81 42.35 -25.53
C VAL A 3 9.73 41.09 -25.45
N PRO A 4 9.77 40.37 -24.31
CA PRO A 4 10.61 39.20 -24.04
C PRO A 4 9.97 37.87 -24.49
N GLY A 5 10.79 36.91 -24.92
CA GLY A 5 10.35 35.68 -25.58
C GLY A 5 10.74 34.38 -24.86
N ARG A 6 9.98 34.08 -23.80
CA ARG A 6 9.53 32.73 -23.39
C ARG A 6 10.58 31.71 -22.90
N ASN A 7 10.66 31.65 -21.56
CA ASN A 7 10.79 30.42 -20.80
C ASN A 7 9.99 29.27 -21.45
N LEU A 8 10.69 28.25 -21.94
CA LEU A 8 10.11 26.92 -22.07
C LEU A 8 10.61 26.13 -20.87
N LEU A 9 9.86 26.25 -19.77
CA LEU A 9 9.80 25.19 -18.76
C LEU A 9 9.44 23.91 -19.53
N GLY A 10 10.45 23.08 -19.79
CA GLY A 10 10.24 21.67 -20.07
C GLY A 10 9.48 21.12 -18.87
N SER A 11 8.19 20.89 -19.09
CA SER A 11 7.23 20.35 -18.15
C SER A 11 7.89 19.26 -17.31
N ALA A 12 8.09 19.54 -16.03
CA ALA A 12 8.45 18.54 -15.04
C ALA A 12 7.28 17.57 -14.97
N ARG A 13 7.24 16.58 -15.86
CA ARG A 13 6.60 15.30 -15.57
C ARG A 13 7.44 14.72 -14.45
N GLY A 14 7.08 15.10 -13.21
CA GLY A 14 7.68 14.54 -12.02
C GLY A 14 7.63 13.03 -12.18
N SER A 15 8.80 12.41 -12.28
CA SER A 15 8.92 10.98 -12.13
C SER A 15 8.33 10.68 -10.76
N ILE A 16 7.09 10.19 -10.73
CA ILE A 16 6.44 9.66 -9.53
C ILE A 16 7.15 8.36 -9.23
N THR A 17 8.33 8.47 -8.62
CA THR A 17 9.09 7.31 -8.19
C THR A 17 8.26 6.61 -7.12
N PRO A 18 7.85 5.34 -7.31
CA PRO A 18 7.13 4.61 -6.29
C PRO A 18 7.96 4.59 -5.00
N THR A 19 7.40 5.09 -3.90
CA THR A 19 8.07 4.97 -2.60
C THR A 19 7.94 3.52 -2.15
N ILE A 20 9.04 2.76 -2.24
CA ILE A 20 9.08 1.37 -1.77
C ILE A 20 9.15 1.39 -0.25
N VAL A 21 8.15 0.78 0.38
CA VAL A 21 8.07 0.64 1.82
C VAL A 21 8.38 -0.81 2.21
N PRO A 22 9.51 -1.10 2.87
CA PRO A 22 9.71 -2.41 3.48
C PRO A 22 8.73 -2.59 4.64
N VAL A 23 8.14 -3.78 4.73
CA VAL A 23 7.19 -4.11 5.78
C VAL A 23 7.94 -4.54 7.04
N GLY A 24 8.15 -3.59 7.96
CA GLY A 24 8.76 -3.87 9.28
C GLY A 24 7.78 -4.40 10.34
N LYS A 25 6.50 -4.60 9.99
CA LYS A 25 5.40 -5.01 10.88
C LYS A 25 4.39 -5.86 10.13
N PRO A 26 3.71 -6.83 10.76
CA PRO A 26 2.84 -7.76 10.05
C PRO A 26 1.67 -7.06 9.34
N ILE A 27 1.72 -7.07 8.00
CA ILE A 27 0.60 -6.74 7.12
C ILE A 27 0.18 -8.05 6.43
N LEU A 28 -1.09 -8.41 6.57
CA LEU A 28 -1.68 -9.56 5.88
C LEU A 28 -2.64 -9.06 4.81
N LEU A 29 -2.59 -9.69 3.64
CA LEU A 29 -3.44 -9.37 2.52
C LEU A 29 -4.22 -10.62 2.09
N SER A 30 -5.53 -10.49 2.04
CA SER A 30 -6.43 -11.48 1.45
C SER A 30 -6.77 -11.05 0.03
N LEU A 31 -6.31 -11.78 -0.98
CA LEU A 31 -6.65 -11.57 -2.38
C LEU A 31 -7.61 -12.68 -2.82
N ASP A 32 -8.85 -12.33 -3.16
CA ASP A 32 -9.89 -13.27 -3.63
C ASP A 32 -10.08 -14.48 -2.69
N GLY A 33 -10.00 -14.24 -1.38
CA GLY A 33 -10.13 -15.26 -0.34
C GLY A 33 -8.84 -16.04 -0.03
N ARG A 34 -7.72 -15.77 -0.72
CA ARG A 34 -6.41 -16.36 -0.43
C ARG A 34 -5.56 -15.41 0.41
N GLY A 35 -4.94 -15.90 1.49
CA GLY A 35 -4.14 -15.10 2.41
C GLY A 35 -2.65 -15.06 2.06
N PHE A 36 -2.04 -13.88 2.18
CA PHE A 36 -0.64 -13.60 1.87
C PHE A 36 0.01 -12.72 2.95
N HIS A 37 1.33 -12.84 3.10
CA HIS A 37 2.13 -11.83 3.77
C HIS A 37 2.56 -10.76 2.78
N VAL A 38 2.46 -9.49 3.16
CA VAL A 38 3.00 -8.38 2.36
C VAL A 38 4.47 -8.18 2.71
N LEU A 39 5.34 -8.27 1.71
CA LEU A 39 6.79 -8.05 1.84
C LEU A 39 7.15 -6.58 1.72
N ARG A 40 6.58 -5.94 0.69
CA ARG A 40 6.73 -4.51 0.40
C ARG A 40 5.52 -4.03 -0.37
N TYR A 41 5.29 -2.73 -0.32
CA TYR A 41 4.31 -2.09 -1.16
C TYR A 41 4.84 -0.74 -1.65
N SER A 42 4.27 -0.26 -2.74
CA SER A 42 4.49 1.07 -3.28
C SER A 42 3.18 1.73 -3.64
N GLY A 43 3.11 3.05 -3.52
CA GLY A 43 1.94 3.84 -3.90
C GLY A 43 2.26 4.86 -4.98
N ILE A 44 1.37 4.97 -5.96
CA ILE A 44 1.32 6.06 -6.93
C ILE A 44 0.06 6.88 -6.62
N PRO A 45 0.17 8.14 -6.18
CA PRO A 45 -0.99 8.98 -5.94
C PRO A 45 -1.70 9.29 -7.25
N GLU A 46 -3.03 9.13 -7.27
CA GLU A 46 -3.94 9.40 -8.38
C GLU A 46 -5.07 10.32 -7.91
N ASP A 47 -4.91 11.64 -8.03
CA ASP A 47 -5.88 12.67 -7.58
C ASP A 47 -6.41 12.47 -6.14
N ARG A 48 -7.56 11.78 -5.96
CA ARG A 48 -8.17 11.44 -4.65
C ARG A 48 -8.01 9.98 -4.23
N MET A 49 -7.26 9.21 -4.99
CA MET A 49 -6.99 7.79 -4.78
C MET A 49 -5.48 7.57 -4.78
N THR A 50 -5.05 6.39 -4.37
CA THR A 50 -3.68 5.93 -4.53
C THR A 50 -3.70 4.53 -5.12
N ARG A 51 -2.97 4.31 -6.21
CA ARG A 51 -2.73 2.95 -6.71
C ARG A 51 -1.62 2.33 -5.88
N LEU A 52 -1.96 1.30 -5.11
CA LEU A 52 -1.02 0.48 -4.38
C LEU A 52 -0.64 -0.75 -5.20
N SER A 53 0.65 -1.04 -5.27
CA SER A 53 1.18 -2.31 -5.77
C SER A 53 1.84 -3.03 -4.59
N PHE A 54 1.46 -4.27 -4.36
CA PHE A 54 1.92 -5.11 -3.26
C PHE A 54 2.77 -6.26 -3.80
N GLU A 55 3.89 -6.51 -3.13
CA GLU A 55 4.65 -7.74 -3.26
C GLU A 55 4.30 -8.68 -2.12
N LEU A 56 3.95 -9.91 -2.47
CA LEU A 56 3.32 -10.88 -1.60
C LEU A 56 4.15 -12.16 -1.55
N VAL A 57 4.02 -12.88 -0.44
CA VAL A 57 4.47 -14.26 -0.32
C VAL A 57 3.36 -15.13 0.25
N ASP A 58 3.12 -16.28 -0.38
CA ASP A 58 2.20 -17.29 0.13
C ASP A 58 2.83 -17.96 1.37
N PRO A 59 2.18 -17.93 2.54
CA PRO A 59 2.76 -18.43 3.78
C PRO A 59 2.94 -19.95 3.81
N ASN A 60 2.22 -20.70 2.97
CA ASN A 60 2.23 -22.16 3.00
C ASN A 60 3.29 -22.74 2.05
N SER A 61 3.51 -22.09 0.91
CA SER A 61 4.41 -22.54 -0.16
C SER A 61 5.69 -21.73 -0.27
N GLY A 62 5.71 -20.49 0.25
CA GLY A 62 6.80 -19.55 0.03
C GLY A 62 6.85 -18.96 -1.38
N GLU A 63 5.87 -19.25 -2.24
CA GLU A 63 5.80 -18.69 -3.59
C GLU A 63 5.51 -17.19 -3.55
N GLY A 64 6.22 -16.43 -4.39
CA GLY A 64 6.01 -15.00 -4.55
C GLY A 64 4.77 -14.69 -5.39
N ALA A 65 4.07 -13.61 -5.06
CA ALA A 65 2.93 -13.10 -5.82
C ALA A 65 2.90 -11.56 -5.81
N SER A 66 2.01 -10.97 -6.60
CA SER A 66 1.79 -9.52 -6.62
C SER A 66 0.31 -9.18 -6.74
N ALA A 67 -0.10 -8.08 -6.13
CA ALA A 67 -1.46 -7.56 -6.25
C ALA A 67 -1.44 -6.04 -6.44
N GLU A 68 -2.44 -5.52 -7.13
CA GLU A 68 -2.64 -4.08 -7.30
C GLU A 68 -4.05 -3.69 -6.88
N ALA A 69 -4.18 -2.54 -6.25
CA ALA A 69 -5.46 -1.99 -5.82
C ALA A 69 -5.46 -0.47 -5.89
N VAL A 70 -6.58 0.11 -6.33
CA VAL A 70 -6.83 1.55 -6.20
C VAL A 70 -7.57 1.75 -4.88
N VAL A 71 -6.98 2.53 -3.98
CA VAL A 71 -7.47 2.71 -2.61
C VAL A 71 -7.69 4.20 -2.32
N ASP A 72 -8.60 4.48 -1.40
CA ASP A 72 -8.79 5.85 -0.93
C ASP A 72 -7.66 6.33 -0.02
N GLU A 73 -7.62 7.64 0.21
CA GLU A 73 -6.63 8.30 1.06
C GLU A 73 -6.69 7.77 2.52
N LYS A 74 -7.86 7.35 2.99
CA LYS A 74 -8.05 6.88 4.36
C LYS A 74 -7.28 5.59 4.64
N LEU A 75 -7.26 4.65 3.69
CA LEU A 75 -6.44 3.44 3.83
C LEU A 75 -4.95 3.81 3.97
N ILE A 76 -4.48 4.76 3.17
CA ILE A 76 -3.08 5.22 3.19
C ILE A 76 -2.72 5.86 4.54
N GLU A 77 -3.61 6.71 5.07
CA GLU A 77 -3.44 7.32 6.39
C GLU A 77 -3.38 6.26 7.50
N ASP A 78 -4.31 5.31 7.52
CA ASP A 78 -4.37 4.24 8.51
C ASP A 78 -3.12 3.34 8.42
N LEU A 79 -2.65 3.04 7.21
CA LEU A 79 -1.44 2.25 6.96
C LEU A 79 -0.17 2.98 7.42
N ASN A 80 -0.08 4.29 7.16
CA ASN A 80 1.03 5.12 7.63
C ASN A 80 1.03 5.28 9.16
N SER A 81 -0.15 5.44 9.76
CA SER A 81 -0.33 5.49 11.22
C SER A 81 0.09 4.16 11.88
N TYR A 82 -0.33 3.02 11.32
CA TYR A 82 0.10 1.71 11.79
C TYR A 82 1.63 1.56 11.76
N ARG A 83 2.26 2.06 10.70
CA ARG A 83 3.72 2.05 10.54
C ARG A 83 4.45 2.93 11.55
N SER A 84 3.87 4.06 11.97
CA SER A 84 4.52 4.99 12.92
C SER A 84 4.35 4.60 14.41
N GLN A 85 3.33 3.81 14.76
CA GLN A 85 3.06 3.40 16.16
C GLN A 85 3.99 2.30 16.71
N GLY A 86 4.07 2.07 18.03
CA GLY A 86 4.80 0.91 18.58
C GLY A 86 4.16 -0.44 18.22
N SER A 87 4.96 -1.48 17.97
CA SER A 87 4.54 -2.84 17.51
C SER A 87 3.89 -3.71 18.61
N ARG A 88 2.88 -3.18 19.32
CA ARG A 88 2.19 -3.90 20.41
C ARG A 88 1.12 -4.86 19.88
N GLY A 89 1.53 -6.01 19.34
CA GLY A 89 0.62 -7.14 19.07
C GLY A 89 -0.55 -6.80 18.17
N LYS A 90 -0.33 -6.08 17.06
CA LYS A 90 -1.38 -5.75 16.09
C LYS A 90 -0.94 -6.09 14.66
N ALA A 91 -1.86 -6.61 13.87
CA ALA A 91 -1.72 -6.81 12.42
C ALA A 91 -2.61 -5.83 11.67
N PHE A 92 -2.11 -5.30 10.57
CA PHE A 92 -2.92 -4.60 9.58
C PHE A 92 -3.40 -5.61 8.55
N LEU A 93 -4.72 -5.69 8.36
CA LEU A 93 -5.33 -6.65 7.46
C LEU A 93 -5.99 -5.91 6.30
N ILE A 94 -5.76 -6.38 5.08
CA ILE A 94 -6.31 -5.84 3.83
C ILE A 94 -7.04 -6.97 3.10
N TRP A 95 -8.25 -6.72 2.61
CA TRP A 95 -8.98 -7.61 1.71
C TRP A 95 -9.17 -6.93 0.37
N ILE A 96 -8.82 -7.64 -0.69
CA ILE A 96 -9.04 -7.25 -2.07
C ILE A 96 -9.96 -8.30 -2.69
N ASP A 97 -11.14 -7.86 -3.11
CA ASP A 97 -12.08 -8.66 -3.90
C ASP A 97 -12.01 -8.13 -5.33
N THR A 98 -11.27 -8.81 -6.19
CA THR A 98 -11.03 -8.37 -7.58
C THR A 98 -12.29 -8.50 -8.43
N LEU A 99 -13.19 -9.42 -8.07
CA LEU A 99 -14.46 -9.63 -8.76
C LEU A 99 -15.41 -8.44 -8.54
N LYS A 100 -15.34 -7.79 -7.38
CA LYS A 100 -16.14 -6.60 -7.05
C LYS A 100 -15.39 -5.29 -7.21
N GLY A 101 -14.06 -5.33 -7.36
CA GLY A 101 -13.21 -4.14 -7.34
C GLY A 101 -13.21 -3.46 -5.97
N GLU A 102 -13.43 -4.21 -4.89
CA GLU A 102 -13.58 -3.68 -3.54
C GLU A 102 -12.31 -3.90 -2.73
N VAL A 103 -11.96 -2.90 -1.92
CA VAL A 103 -10.87 -2.96 -0.96
C VAL A 103 -11.41 -2.63 0.42
N SER A 104 -11.11 -3.47 1.40
CA SER A 104 -11.47 -3.27 2.81
C SER A 104 -10.24 -3.49 3.69
N TRP A 105 -10.18 -2.83 4.84
CA TRP A 105 -9.07 -2.98 5.77
C TRP A 105 -9.51 -2.89 7.22
N GLN A 106 -8.71 -3.48 8.11
CA GLN A 106 -8.89 -3.33 9.55
C GLN A 106 -7.59 -3.54 10.32
N LEU A 107 -7.47 -2.88 11.46
CA LEU A 107 -6.41 -3.15 12.43
C LEU A 107 -6.89 -4.16 13.46
N ARG A 108 -6.27 -5.34 13.52
CA ARG A 108 -6.59 -6.39 14.49
C ARG A 108 -5.51 -6.50 15.56
N LYS A 109 -5.94 -6.69 16.81
CA LYS A 109 -5.04 -7.21 17.85
C LYS A 109 -4.74 -8.67 17.52
N ILE A 110 -3.47 -9.02 17.56
CA ILE A 110 -3.01 -10.41 17.52
C ILE A 110 -2.88 -10.81 18.99
N PRO A 111 -3.42 -11.97 19.41
CA PRO A 111 -3.18 -12.47 20.75
C PRO A 111 -1.68 -12.56 20.98
N ASP A 112 -1.22 -11.98 22.09
CA ASP A 112 0.16 -12.18 22.52
C ASP A 112 0.29 -13.65 22.94
N PRO A 113 1.26 -14.41 22.40
CA PRO A 113 1.42 -15.82 22.76
C PRO A 113 1.83 -16.01 24.24
N PHE A 114 2.07 -14.93 24.99
CA PHE A 114 2.46 -14.93 26.39
C PHE A 114 1.45 -14.25 27.34
N GLU A 115 0.23 -13.91 26.89
CA GLU A 115 -0.91 -13.52 27.77
C GLU A 115 -1.78 -14.72 28.19
#